data_AF-A0A9D4BKP2-F1
#
_entry.id   AF-A0A9D4BKP2-F1
#
_cell.length_a   1.000
_cell.length_b   1.000
_cell.length_c   1.000
_cell.angle_alpha   90.00
_cell.angle_beta   90.00
_cell.angle_gamma   90.00
#
_symmetry.space_group_name_H-M   'P 1'
#
loop_
_entity.id
_entity.type
_entity.pdbx_description
1 polymer ?
#
loop_
_entity_poly.entity_id
_entity_poly.type
_entity_poly.pdbx_seq_one_letter_code
_entity_poly.pdbx_strand_id
1 'polypeptide(L)'
;MKPGPKFIVFPTSTRTETFISHNIIITAESTCCPGHFKHDDTSFEEIVISKLSTIDNVILKRPSLLNLLTSVRDYCICSKNKRLSFDDFAMFSDEDMSNLTGISVSNFVELLKVSDSSIRNTPARTVATTIGIFLF
;
A
#
# COMPACT_ATOMS: atom_id res chain seq x y z
N MET A 1 35.99 10.43 -17.58
CA MET A 1 35.12 11.02 -16.54
C MET A 1 34.09 9.97 -16.16
N LYS A 2 33.92 9.62 -14.87
CA LYS A 2 32.80 8.77 -14.45
C LYS A 2 31.51 9.59 -14.58
N PRO A 3 30.42 9.08 -15.18
CA PRO A 3 29.15 9.80 -15.21
C PRO A 3 28.69 10.06 -13.78
N GLY A 4 28.16 11.26 -13.53
CA GLY A 4 27.63 11.63 -12.22
C GLY A 4 26.47 10.74 -11.78
N PRO A 5 26.12 10.74 -10.49
CA PRO A 5 25.00 9.94 -9.98
C PRO A 5 23.72 10.25 -10.75
N LYS A 6 23.08 9.20 -11.26
CA LYS A 6 21.80 9.30 -11.98
C LYS A 6 20.70 9.55 -10.95
N PHE A 7 20.02 10.68 -11.04
CA PHE A 7 18.84 10.96 -10.23
C PHE A 7 17.58 10.69 -11.05
N ILE A 8 16.55 10.16 -10.38
CA ILE A 8 15.23 9.94 -10.98
C ILE A 8 14.19 10.81 -10.28
N VAL A 9 13.25 11.33 -11.06
CA VAL A 9 12.10 12.08 -10.55
C VAL A 9 11.13 11.11 -9.92
N PHE A 10 10.54 11.50 -8.79
CA PHE A 10 9.55 10.66 -8.10
C PHE A 10 8.31 10.47 -8.99
N PRO A 11 7.88 9.22 -9.27
CA PRO A 11 6.62 8.96 -9.97
C PRO A 11 5.42 9.51 -9.20
N THR A 12 4.37 9.92 -9.93
CA THR A 12 3.15 10.46 -9.31
C THR A 12 2.47 9.45 -8.37
N SER A 13 2.47 8.17 -8.72
CA SER A 13 1.95 7.09 -7.89
C SER A 13 2.65 7.04 -6.53
N THR A 14 3.98 7.00 -6.55
CA THR A 14 4.80 6.93 -5.33
C THR A 14 4.62 8.16 -4.43
N ARG A 15 4.53 9.37 -5.02
CA ARG A 15 4.25 10.59 -4.25
C ARG A 15 2.88 10.54 -3.57
N THR A 16 1.88 10.00 -4.28
CA THR A 16 0.51 9.89 -3.77
C THR A 16 0.41 8.85 -2.65
N GLU A 17 1.03 7.68 -2.84
CA GLU A 17 1.08 6.63 -1.82
C GLU A 17 1.83 7.08 -0.57
N THR A 18 2.97 7.77 -0.74
CA THR A 18 3.74 8.31 0.40
C THR A 18 2.91 9.32 1.20
N PHE A 19 2.12 10.16 0.53
CA PHE A 19 1.20 11.06 1.20
C PHE A 19 0.11 10.30 1.98
N ILE A 20 -0.54 9.31 1.35
CA ILE A 20 -1.63 8.54 1.96
C ILE A 20 -1.14 7.75 3.18
N SER A 21 -0.01 7.05 3.05
CA SER A 21 0.44 6.11 4.08
C SER A 21 1.27 6.77 5.19
N HIS A 22 1.97 7.89 4.90
CA HIS A 22 2.95 8.46 5.82
C HIS A 22 2.75 9.95 6.10
N ASN A 23 1.73 10.60 5.51
CA ASN A 23 1.48 12.03 5.67
C ASN A 23 2.71 12.89 5.30
N ILE A 24 3.37 12.55 4.19
CA ILE A 24 4.55 13.25 3.65
C ILE A 24 4.23 13.75 2.24
N ILE A 25 4.50 15.03 1.97
CA ILE A 25 4.33 15.62 0.62
C ILE A 25 5.69 15.70 -0.07
N ILE A 26 5.79 14.97 -1.18
CA ILE A 26 6.92 15.03 -2.09
C ILE A 26 6.52 15.91 -3.28
N THR A 27 7.34 16.91 -3.60
CA THR A 27 7.05 17.83 -4.71
C THR A 27 7.43 17.23 -6.05
N ALA A 28 6.86 17.75 -7.14
CA ALA A 28 7.11 17.21 -8.48
C ALA A 28 8.57 17.33 -8.95
N GLU A 29 9.28 18.32 -8.41
CA GLU A 29 10.70 18.62 -8.69
C GLU A 29 11.66 17.78 -7.85
N SER A 30 11.14 17.05 -6.85
CA SER A 30 11.98 16.20 -6.00
C SER A 30 12.61 15.11 -6.86
N THR A 31 13.87 14.79 -6.57
CA THR A 31 14.61 13.72 -7.23
C THR A 31 15.36 12.87 -6.21
N CYS A 32 15.55 11.59 -6.52
CA CYS A 32 16.20 10.65 -5.62
C CYS A 32 17.10 9.69 -6.41
N CYS A 33 18.08 9.11 -5.73
CA CYS A 33 18.92 8.06 -6.28
C CYS A 33 18.07 6.79 -6.52
N PRO A 34 18.28 6.05 -7.63
CA PRO A 34 17.58 4.80 -7.92
C PRO A 34 17.68 3.76 -6.80
N GLY A 35 18.82 3.70 -6.10
CA GLY A 35 19.03 2.75 -5.00
C GLY A 35 18.16 2.97 -3.75
N HIS A 36 17.28 3.97 -3.74
CA HIS A 36 16.31 4.19 -2.67
C HIS A 36 14.89 3.71 -3.04
N PHE A 37 14.68 3.31 -4.29
CA PHE A 37 13.44 2.68 -4.74
C PHE A 37 13.57 1.17 -4.56
N LYS A 38 12.47 0.51 -4.24
CA LYS A 38 12.40 -0.96 -4.32
C LYS A 38 12.62 -1.38 -5.77
N HIS A 39 12.96 -2.65 -5.98
CA HIS A 39 13.25 -3.25 -7.29
C HIS A 39 12.17 -3.02 -8.37
N ASP A 40 10.96 -2.60 -7.99
CA ASP A 40 9.84 -2.28 -8.86
C ASP A 40 9.77 -0.80 -9.31
N ASP A 41 10.69 0.06 -8.85
CA ASP A 41 10.72 1.51 -9.08
C ASP A 41 9.43 2.27 -8.69
N THR A 42 8.52 1.63 -7.94
CA THR A 42 7.20 2.20 -7.61
C THR A 42 7.03 2.52 -6.14
N SER A 43 7.83 1.92 -5.25
CA SER A 43 7.74 2.14 -3.80
C SER A 43 9.12 2.37 -3.15
N PHE A 44 9.13 3.00 -1.96
CA PHE A 44 10.37 3.29 -1.22
C PHE A 44 10.75 2.15 -0.27
N GLU A 45 12.05 1.99 -0.03
CA GLU A 45 12.47 1.36 1.21
C GLU A 45 12.01 2.21 2.40
N GLU A 46 11.45 1.57 3.43
CA GLU A 46 10.89 2.23 4.61
C GLU A 46 11.90 3.15 5.32
N ILE A 47 13.19 2.77 5.26
CA ILE A 47 14.31 3.54 5.81
C ILE A 47 14.54 4.90 5.11
N VAL A 48 14.01 5.07 3.89
CA VAL A 48 14.08 6.32 3.13
C VAL A 48 12.93 7.23 3.56
N ILE A 49 11.73 6.67 3.72
CA ILE A 49 10.54 7.42 4.13
C ILE A 49 10.74 8.08 5.50
N SER A 50 11.33 7.35 6.45
CA SER A 50 11.65 7.87 7.79
C SER A 50 12.63 9.05 7.81
N LYS A 51 13.34 9.31 6.71
CA LYS A 51 14.28 10.43 6.56
C LYS A 51 13.67 11.64 5.84
N LEU A 52 12.46 11.52 5.31
CA LEU A 52 11.76 12.62 4.64
C LEU A 52 11.07 13.52 5.68
N SER A 53 11.02 14.82 5.39
CA SER A 53 10.35 15.81 6.25
C SER A 53 8.83 15.75 6.12
N THR A 54 8.12 15.97 7.24
CA THR A 54 6.66 16.06 7.30
C THR A 54 6.11 17.31 6.59
N ILE A 55 4.78 17.34 6.42
CA ILE A 55 4.04 18.36 5.65
C ILE A 55 4.14 19.77 6.22
N ASP A 56 4.48 19.92 7.50
CA ASP A 56 4.33 21.18 8.25
C ASP A 56 5.07 22.38 7.64
N ASN A 57 6.05 22.13 6.75
CA ASN A 57 6.87 23.16 6.11
C ASN A 57 6.76 23.20 4.58
N VAL A 58 5.78 22.53 3.96
CA VAL A 58 5.68 22.41 2.50
C VAL A 58 4.75 23.47 1.90
N ILE A 59 5.31 24.35 1.05
CA ILE A 59 4.51 25.30 0.25
C ILE A 59 4.20 24.65 -1.11
N LEU A 60 2.91 24.41 -1.36
CA LEU A 60 2.44 23.88 -2.65
C LEU A 60 1.92 24.99 -3.57
N LYS A 61 2.37 24.97 -4.83
CA LYS A 61 1.76 25.77 -5.89
C LYS A 61 0.35 25.22 -6.20
N ARG A 62 -0.56 26.10 -6.64
CA ARG A 62 -1.94 25.72 -7.00
C ARG A 62 -2.03 24.51 -7.95
N PRO A 63 -1.23 24.38 -9.03
CA PRO A 63 -1.28 23.20 -9.89
C PRO A 63 -0.87 21.93 -9.16
N SER A 64 0.15 21.99 -8.30
CA SER A 64 0.61 20.84 -7.50
C SER A 64 -0.46 20.38 -6.52
N LEU A 65 -1.15 21.31 -5.87
CA LEU A 65 -2.26 21.01 -4.98
C LEU A 65 -3.42 20.34 -5.73
N LEU A 66 -3.83 20.89 -6.88
CA LEU A 66 -4.91 20.29 -7.68
C LEU A 66 -4.55 18.89 -8.18
N ASN A 67 -3.29 18.67 -8.57
CA ASN A 67 -2.81 17.35 -8.96
C ASN A 67 -2.87 16.37 -7.79
N LEU A 68 -2.41 16.77 -6.60
CA LEU A 68 -2.49 15.93 -5.40
C LEU A 68 -3.94 15.56 -5.06
N LEU A 69 -4.85 16.54 -5.06
CA LEU A 69 -6.28 16.29 -4.83
C LEU A 69 -6.89 15.35 -5.85
N THR A 70 -6.51 15.48 -7.12
CA THR A 70 -6.97 14.59 -8.20
C THR A 70 -6.43 13.17 -8.00
N SER A 71 -5.14 13.01 -7.72
CA SER A 71 -4.53 11.69 -7.48
C SER A 71 -5.11 11.00 -6.24
N VAL A 72 -5.40 11.75 -5.16
CA VAL A 72 -6.07 11.23 -3.96
C VAL A 72 -7.51 10.82 -4.29
N ARG A 73 -8.24 11.62 -5.08
CA ARG A 73 -9.58 11.27 -5.53
C ARG A 73 -9.58 9.98 -6.34
N ASP A 74 -8.65 9.84 -7.28
CA ASP A 74 -8.53 8.66 -8.14
C ASP A 74 -8.17 7.43 -7.30
N TYR A 75 -7.23 7.57 -6.35
CA TYR A 75 -6.90 6.52 -5.39
C TYR A 75 -8.15 6.06 -4.62
N CYS A 76 -8.94 7.00 -4.09
CA CYS A 76 -10.18 6.70 -3.38
C CYS A 76 -11.25 6.05 -4.28
N ILE A 77 -11.36 6.44 -5.55
CA ILE A 77 -12.29 5.82 -6.49
C ILE A 77 -11.87 4.38 -6.80
N CYS A 78 -10.58 4.16 -7.02
CA CYS A 78 -10.02 2.83 -7.24
C CYS A 78 -10.14 1.95 -5.99
N SER A 79 -10.07 2.53 -4.79
CA SER A 79 -10.21 1.79 -3.53
C SER A 79 -11.67 1.57 -3.09
N LYS A 80 -12.63 2.40 -3.53
CA LYS A 80 -14.07 2.31 -3.16
C LYS A 80 -14.73 0.96 -3.40
N ASN A 81 -14.18 0.14 -4.31
CA ASN A 81 -14.70 -1.20 -4.62
C ASN A 81 -13.85 -2.34 -4.03
N LYS A 82 -12.77 -2.04 -3.31
CA LYS A 82 -12.03 -3.05 -2.55
C LYS A 82 -12.80 -3.28 -1.25
N ARG A 83 -13.79 -4.17 -1.29
CA ARG A 83 -14.32 -4.79 -0.07
C ARG A 83 -13.16 -5.46 0.65
N LEU A 84 -13.19 -5.48 2.00
CA LEU A 84 -12.28 -6.30 2.78
C LEU A 84 -12.37 -7.73 2.22
N SER A 85 -11.27 -8.18 1.63
CA SER A 85 -11.14 -9.51 1.04
C SER A 85 -10.02 -10.21 1.77
N PHE A 86 -10.28 -11.45 2.17
CA PHE A 86 -9.25 -12.31 2.73
C PHE A 86 -8.62 -13.19 1.65
N ASP A 87 -8.89 -12.93 0.37
CA ASP A 87 -8.28 -13.67 -0.74
C ASP A 87 -6.78 -13.37 -0.84
N ASP A 88 -6.41 -12.12 -0.55
CA ASP A 88 -5.03 -11.64 -0.51
C ASP A 88 -4.51 -11.57 0.94
N PHE A 89 -4.82 -12.57 1.76
CA PHE A 89 -4.45 -12.59 3.18
C PHE A 89 -2.94 -12.43 3.43
N ALA A 90 -2.10 -12.74 2.44
CA ALA A 90 -0.65 -12.53 2.50
C ALA A 90 -0.24 -11.03 2.51
N MET A 91 -1.16 -10.12 2.19
CA MET A 91 -0.92 -8.67 2.29
C MET A 91 -1.17 -8.12 3.70
N PHE A 92 -1.83 -8.88 4.58
CA PHE A 92 -2.03 -8.48 5.96
C PHE A 92 -0.77 -8.79 6.78
N SER A 93 -0.37 -7.84 7.63
CA SER A 93 0.58 -8.14 8.69
C SER A 93 -0.06 -9.09 9.72
N ASP A 94 0.75 -9.73 10.56
CA ASP A 94 0.21 -10.53 11.68
C ASP A 94 -0.62 -9.66 12.63
N GLU A 95 -0.28 -8.38 12.79
CA GLU A 95 -1.07 -7.42 13.56
C GLU A 95 -2.43 -7.16 12.90
N ASP A 96 -2.46 -6.90 11.59
CA ASP A 96 -3.72 -6.70 10.84
C ASP A 96 -4.61 -7.95 10.93
N MET A 97 -4.02 -9.14 10.73
CA MET A 97 -4.77 -10.39 10.77
C MET A 97 -5.32 -10.65 12.18
N SER A 98 -4.51 -10.43 13.21
CA SER A 98 -4.94 -10.57 14.61
C SER A 98 -6.04 -9.56 14.96
N ASN A 99 -5.95 -8.33 14.47
CA ASN A 99 -6.96 -7.30 14.71
C ASN A 99 -8.28 -7.60 13.99
N LEU A 100 -8.21 -8.21 12.80
CA LEU A 100 -9.38 -8.53 11.99
C LEU A 100 -10.05 -9.85 12.37
N THR A 101 -9.29 -10.85 12.84
CA THR A 101 -9.80 -12.23 13.00
C THR A 101 -9.47 -12.86 14.36
N GLY A 102 -8.68 -12.19 15.19
CA GLY A 102 -8.22 -12.71 16.49
C GLY A 102 -7.13 -13.78 16.41
N ILE A 103 -6.61 -14.10 15.21
CA ILE A 103 -5.58 -15.13 15.00
C ILE A 103 -4.44 -14.62 14.09
N SER A 104 -3.28 -15.28 14.12
CA SER A 104 -2.15 -14.96 13.25
C SER A 104 -2.38 -15.42 11.81
N VAL A 105 -1.58 -14.90 10.87
CA VAL A 105 -1.60 -15.31 9.46
C VAL A 105 -1.31 -16.81 9.33
N SER A 106 -0.38 -17.35 10.13
CA SER A 106 -0.05 -18.79 10.11
C SER A 106 -1.24 -19.67 10.47
N ASN A 107 -2.00 -19.30 11.51
CA ASN A 107 -3.15 -20.06 11.98
C ASN A 107 -4.32 -19.95 10.98
N PHE A 108 -4.48 -18.78 10.34
CA PHE A 108 -5.44 -18.59 9.27
C PHE A 108 -5.16 -19.51 8.09
N VAL A 109 -3.88 -19.63 7.67
CA VAL A 109 -3.45 -20.55 6.60
C VAL A 109 -3.71 -22.02 6.97
N GLU A 110 -3.51 -22.40 8.24
CA GLU A 110 -3.80 -23.74 8.70
C GLU A 110 -5.31 -24.05 8.64
N LEU A 111 -6.15 -23.11 9.08
CA LEU A 111 -7.61 -23.23 8.96
C LEU A 111 -8.06 -23.37 7.52
N LEU A 112 -7.46 -22.61 6.60
CA LEU A 112 -7.75 -22.75 5.17
C LEU A 112 -7.48 -24.17 4.67
N LYS A 113 -6.33 -24.75 5.01
CA LYS A 113 -5.96 -26.11 4.62
C LYS A 113 -6.92 -27.17 5.16
N VAL A 114 -7.40 -27.01 6.40
CA VAL A 114 -8.37 -27.93 7.00
C VAL A 114 -9.75 -27.79 6.36
N SER A 115 -10.13 -26.57 5.98
CA SER A 115 -11.46 -26.26 5.42
C SER A 115 -11.64 -26.60 3.95
N ASP A 116 -10.55 -26.82 3.22
CA ASP A 116 -10.52 -26.98 1.74
C ASP A 116 -11.36 -28.18 1.27
N SER A 117 -11.58 -29.18 2.13
CA SER A 117 -12.47 -30.32 1.86
C SER A 117 -13.95 -30.08 2.15
N SER A 118 -14.30 -29.04 2.91
CA SER A 118 -15.64 -28.87 3.49
C SER A 118 -16.38 -27.63 2.98
N ILE A 119 -15.65 -26.60 2.55
CA ILE A 119 -16.22 -25.35 2.05
C ILE A 119 -15.84 -25.18 0.58
N ARG A 120 -16.82 -24.87 -0.28
CA ARG A 120 -16.57 -24.63 -1.70
C ARG A 120 -16.55 -23.14 -1.99
N ASN A 121 -15.65 -22.74 -2.88
CA ASN A 121 -15.67 -21.42 -3.49
C ASN A 121 -16.99 -21.19 -4.25
N THR A 122 -17.52 -19.98 -4.16
CA THR A 122 -18.67 -19.51 -4.94
C THR A 122 -18.26 -18.28 -5.76
N PRO A 123 -19.00 -17.89 -6.81
CA PRO A 123 -18.71 -16.67 -7.57
C PRO A 123 -18.73 -15.39 -6.73
N ALA A 124 -19.38 -15.42 -5.57
CA ALA A 124 -19.52 -14.27 -4.68
C ALA A 124 -18.53 -14.28 -3.49
N ARG A 125 -18.00 -15.45 -3.12
CA ARG A 125 -17.13 -15.63 -1.93
C ARG A 125 -16.19 -16.82 -2.11
N THR A 126 -14.93 -16.62 -1.81
CA THR A 126 -13.96 -17.71 -1.67
C THR A 126 -14.07 -18.34 -0.27
N VAL A 127 -13.40 -19.48 -0.08
CA VAL A 127 -13.21 -20.09 1.25
C VAL A 127 -12.49 -19.13 2.19
N ALA A 128 -11.43 -18.45 1.72
CA ALA A 128 -10.67 -17.49 2.53
C ALA A 128 -11.53 -16.34 3.02
N THR A 129 -12.27 -15.70 2.12
CA THR A 129 -13.20 -14.63 2.47
C THR A 129 -14.33 -15.14 3.37
N THR A 130 -14.78 -16.38 3.22
CA THR A 130 -15.80 -16.97 4.10
C THR A 130 -15.29 -17.17 5.52
N ILE A 131 -14.09 -17.72 5.68
CA ILE A 131 -13.47 -17.93 6.99
C ILE A 131 -13.14 -16.59 7.65
N GLY A 132 -12.56 -15.66 6.90
CA GLY A 132 -12.25 -14.33 7.42
C GLY A 132 -13.51 -13.59 7.90
N ILE A 133 -14.61 -13.64 7.15
CA ILE A 133 -15.90 -13.08 7.59
C ILE A 133 -16.46 -13.81 8.82
N PHE A 134 -16.24 -15.11 8.97
CA PHE A 134 -16.71 -15.86 10.13
C PHE A 134 -15.93 -15.52 11.40
N LEU A 135 -14.65 -15.16 11.27
CA LEU A 135 -13.76 -14.81 12.38
C LEU A 135 -13.77 -13.31 12.73
N PHE A 136 -14.16 -12.45 11.78
CA PHE A 136 -14.35 -11.01 11.96
C PHE A 136 -15.62 -10.69 12.75
#